data_AF-A0A1M6C133-F1
#
_entry.id   AF-A0A1M6C133-F1
#
_cell.length_a   1.000
_cell.length_b   1.000
_cell.length_c   1.000
_cell.angle_alpha   90.00
_cell.angle_beta   90.00
_cell.angle_gamma   90.00
#
_symmetry.space_group_name_H-M   'P 1'
#
loop_
_entity.id
_entity.type
_entity.pdbx_description
1 polymer ?
#
loop_
_entity_poly.entity_id
_entity_poly.type
_entity_poly.pdbx_seq_one_letter_code
_entity_poly.pdbx_strand_id
1 'polypeptide(L)'
;MKKKYLFFTITVVILIFLFFKFNSFFTNNETTSNYYAQAIEVDGGYGYEVRKKISSKIYIKQEYIPSLNKKLVFCTKEDALKIGELVVDKLNNHINPAVSKEELKEQQIALTCK
;
A
#
# COMPACT_ATOMS: atom_id res chain seq x y z
N MET A 1 12.93 -40.87 -21.26
CA MET A 1 11.59 -40.49 -20.73
C MET A 1 11.66 -39.87 -19.33
N LYS A 2 12.46 -40.37 -18.39
CA LYS A 2 12.57 -39.85 -17.00
C LYS A 2 12.99 -38.38 -16.86
N LYS A 3 13.88 -37.87 -17.74
CA LYS A 3 14.33 -36.45 -17.72
C LYS A 3 13.23 -35.42 -18.06
N LYS A 4 12.22 -35.81 -18.87
CA LYS A 4 11.09 -34.94 -19.20
C LYS A 4 10.15 -34.77 -18.00
N TYR A 5 9.93 -35.85 -17.25
CA TYR A 5 9.19 -35.80 -15.98
C TYR A 5 9.93 -35.02 -14.90
N LEU A 6 11.27 -35.10 -14.85
CA LEU A 6 12.08 -34.29 -13.93
C LEU A 6 11.97 -32.78 -14.21
N PHE A 7 11.97 -32.37 -15.48
CA PHE A 7 11.76 -30.96 -15.84
C PHE A 7 10.34 -30.50 -15.47
N PHE A 8 9.35 -31.36 -15.72
CA PHE A 8 7.95 -31.07 -15.40
C PHE A 8 7.72 -30.89 -13.90
N THR A 9 8.32 -31.74 -13.05
CA THR A 9 8.20 -31.60 -11.60
C THR A 9 8.84 -30.32 -11.09
N ILE A 10 10.01 -29.93 -11.61
CA ILE A 10 10.69 -28.68 -11.23
C ILE A 10 9.83 -27.47 -11.60
N THR A 11 9.25 -27.44 -12.81
CA THR A 11 8.37 -26.32 -13.23
C THR A 11 7.13 -26.19 -12.35
N VAL A 12 6.52 -27.31 -11.94
CA VAL A 12 5.34 -27.30 -11.07
C VAL A 12 5.68 -26.79 -9.67
N VAL A 13 6.84 -27.20 -9.11
CA VAL A 13 7.30 -26.72 -7.79
C VAL A 13 7.56 -25.21 -7.81
N ILE A 14 8.16 -24.68 -8.89
CA ILE A 14 8.41 -23.24 -9.03
C ILE A 14 7.08 -22.47 -9.09
N LEU A 15 6.10 -22.95 -9.85
CA LEU A 15 4.78 -22.31 -9.93
C LEU A 15 4.05 -22.31 -8.58
N ILE A 16 4.14 -23.41 -7.83
CA ILE A 16 3.58 -23.51 -6.48
C ILE A 16 4.26 -22.49 -5.55
N PHE A 17 5.58 -22.36 -5.62
CA PHE A 17 6.33 -21.41 -4.78
C PHE A 17 5.99 -19.95 -5.10
N LEU A 18 5.81 -19.62 -6.39
CA LEU A 18 5.35 -18.30 -6.83
C LEU A 18 3.91 -18.03 -6.36
N PHE A 19 3.03 -19.03 -6.42
CA PHE A 19 1.66 -18.94 -5.93
C PHE A 19 1.60 -18.73 -4.41
N PHE A 20 2.46 -19.41 -3.63
CA PHE A 20 2.56 -19.18 -2.18
C PHE A 20 3.04 -17.77 -1.84
N LYS A 21 4.04 -17.25 -2.56
CA LYS A 21 4.48 -15.85 -2.40
C LYS A 21 3.38 -14.85 -2.76
N PHE A 22 2.62 -15.14 -3.82
CA PHE A 22 1.49 -14.30 -4.23
C PHE A 22 0.39 -14.27 -3.15
N ASN A 23 -0.01 -15.42 -2.61
CA ASN A 23 -1.03 -15.46 -1.55
C ASN A 23 -0.59 -14.77 -0.25
N SER A 24 0.70 -14.86 0.10
CA SER A 24 1.25 -14.13 1.26
C SER A 24 1.25 -12.60 1.07
N PHE A 25 1.17 -12.10 -0.16
CA PHE A 25 0.99 -10.67 -0.44
C PHE A 25 -0.48 -10.23 -0.28
N PHE A 26 -1.43 -11.16 -0.46
CA PHE A 26 -2.87 -10.90 -0.37
C PHE A 26 -3.49 -11.21 1.00
N THR A 27 -2.71 -11.64 1.98
CA THR A 27 -3.20 -11.76 3.37
C THR A 27 -3.35 -10.37 3.99
N ASN A 28 -4.34 -9.63 3.53
CA ASN A 28 -4.94 -8.55 4.29
C ASN A 28 -5.62 -9.22 5.47
N ASN A 29 -4.94 -9.23 6.61
CA ASN A 29 -5.59 -9.52 7.87
C ASN A 29 -6.67 -8.45 8.02
N GLU A 30 -7.93 -8.81 7.73
CA GLU A 30 -9.10 -8.01 8.08
C GLU A 30 -9.21 -7.98 9.61
N THR A 31 -8.28 -7.30 10.26
CA THR A 31 -8.53 -6.70 11.55
C THR A 31 -9.67 -5.72 11.31
N THR A 32 -10.67 -5.74 12.19
CA THR A 32 -11.77 -4.78 12.17
C THR A 32 -11.23 -3.39 12.50
N SER A 33 -10.54 -2.77 11.53
CA SER A 33 -9.90 -1.48 11.71
C SER A 33 -10.97 -0.43 11.95
N ASN A 34 -10.76 0.36 13.00
CA ASN A 34 -11.59 1.53 13.29
C ASN A 34 -11.37 2.67 12.28
N TYR A 35 -10.37 2.54 11.42
CA TYR A 35 -9.99 3.53 10.44
C TYR A 35 -10.15 2.99 9.01
N TYR A 36 -10.26 3.89 8.05
CA TYR A 36 -10.17 3.57 6.63
C TYR A 36 -9.49 4.73 5.90
N ALA A 37 -8.78 4.40 4.83
CA ALA A 37 -8.16 5.37 3.95
C ALA A 37 -9.07 5.65 2.74
N GLN A 38 -9.05 6.88 2.27
CA GLN A 38 -9.62 7.25 0.98
C GLN A 38 -8.70 8.24 0.29
N ALA A 39 -8.56 8.10 -1.02
CA ALA A 39 -7.88 9.10 -1.84
C ALA A 39 -8.80 10.29 -2.07
N ILE A 40 -8.22 11.49 -2.07
CA ILE A 40 -8.89 12.76 -2.36
C ILE A 40 -8.20 13.45 -3.53
N GLU A 41 -8.96 14.18 -4.33
CA GLU A 41 -8.41 15.06 -5.36
C GLU A 41 -7.93 16.36 -4.72
N VAL A 42 -6.76 16.81 -5.16
CA VAL A 42 -6.14 18.08 -4.78
C VAL A 42 -5.63 18.79 -6.03
N ASP A 43 -5.23 20.05 -5.88
CA ASP A 43 -4.70 20.81 -7.02
C ASP A 43 -3.48 20.11 -7.64
N GLY A 44 -3.60 19.69 -8.90
CA GLY A 44 -2.56 19.02 -9.65
C GLY A 44 -2.34 17.52 -9.36
N GLY A 45 -3.21 16.85 -8.58
CA GLY A 45 -3.08 15.41 -8.34
C GLY A 45 -3.95 14.87 -7.21
N TYR A 46 -3.38 13.97 -6.41
CA TYR A 46 -4.08 13.28 -5.33
C TYR A 46 -3.38 13.43 -3.98
N GLY A 47 -4.19 13.37 -2.93
CA GLY A 47 -3.78 13.16 -1.55
C GLY A 47 -4.59 12.04 -0.93
N TYR A 48 -4.44 11.82 0.37
CA TYR A 48 -5.25 10.85 1.09
C TYR A 48 -5.79 11.40 2.41
N GLU A 49 -6.89 10.80 2.86
CA GLU A 49 -7.46 11.01 4.18
C GLU A 49 -7.61 9.67 4.88
N VAL A 50 -7.33 9.67 6.18
CA VAL A 50 -7.69 8.57 7.07
C VAL A 50 -8.85 9.03 7.92
N ARG A 51 -9.93 8.25 7.93
CA ARG A 51 -11.19 8.56 8.62
C ARG A 51 -11.55 7.48 9.63
N LYS A 52 -12.22 7.86 10.70
CA LYS A 52 -12.83 6.88 11.64
C LYS A 52 -14.11 6.32 11.02
N LYS A 53 -14.27 5.00 10.99
CA LYS A 53 -15.48 4.35 10.45
C LYS A 53 -16.76 4.78 11.17
N ILE A 54 -16.73 4.83 12.50
CA ILE A 54 -17.94 5.08 13.32
C ILE A 54 -18.49 6.51 13.13
N SER A 55 -17.61 7.51 13.11
CA SER A 55 -18.03 8.92 13.05
C SER A 55 -17.84 9.57 11.69
N SER A 56 -17.20 8.89 10.74
CA SER A 56 -16.76 9.42 9.44
C SER A 56 -15.87 10.68 9.53
N LYS A 57 -15.40 11.02 10.74
CA LYS A 57 -14.56 12.19 10.99
C LYS A 57 -13.17 11.97 10.40
N ILE A 58 -12.66 12.98 9.71
CA ILE A 58 -11.27 13.03 9.25
C ILE A 58 -10.35 12.98 10.47
N TYR A 59 -9.50 11.97 10.50
CA TYR A 59 -8.51 11.76 11.54
C TYR A 59 -7.14 12.26 11.09
N ILE A 60 -6.75 11.98 9.84
CA ILE A 60 -5.55 12.50 9.19
C ILE A 60 -5.94 12.97 7.79
N LYS A 61 -5.44 14.14 7.38
CA LYS A 61 -5.54 14.63 6.00
C LYS A 61 -4.15 14.96 5.50
N GLN A 62 -3.79 14.38 4.36
CA GLN A 62 -2.46 14.50 3.80
C GLN A 62 -2.57 14.79 2.29
N GLU A 63 -2.49 16.07 1.96
CA GLU A 63 -2.61 16.57 0.58
C GLU A 63 -1.32 16.34 -0.24
N TYR A 64 -0.20 16.15 0.44
CA TYR A 64 1.12 15.99 -0.17
C TYR A 64 1.82 14.72 0.30
N ILE A 65 2.71 14.17 -0.51
CA ILE A 65 3.52 13.00 -0.19
C ILE A 65 4.31 13.27 1.11
N PRO A 66 4.13 12.43 2.16
CA PRO A 66 4.80 12.63 3.44
C PRO A 66 6.32 12.49 3.31
N SER A 67 7.07 13.01 4.29
CA SER A 67 8.54 12.88 4.36
C SER A 67 9.35 13.40 3.16
N LEU A 68 8.72 14.15 2.25
CA LEU A 68 9.42 14.92 1.21
C LEU A 68 9.51 16.39 1.61
N ASN A 69 10.66 17.00 1.34
CA ASN A 69 10.88 18.43 1.62
C ASN A 69 10.13 19.35 0.65
N LYS A 70 9.52 18.80 -0.41
CA LYS A 70 8.76 19.52 -1.42
C LYS A 70 7.28 19.16 -1.28
N LYS A 71 6.40 20.14 -1.52
CA LYS A 71 4.94 19.92 -1.61
C LYS A 71 4.59 19.23 -2.92
N LEU A 72 4.88 17.93 -2.98
CA LEU A 72 4.54 17.07 -4.13
C LEU A 72 3.24 16.33 -3.82
N VAL A 73 2.33 16.31 -4.78
CA VAL A 73 1.09 15.52 -4.74
C VAL A 73 1.35 14.14 -5.32
N PHE A 74 0.48 13.18 -5.01
CA PHE A 74 0.50 11.88 -5.66
C PHE A 74 -0.04 11.99 -7.08
N CYS A 75 0.59 11.30 -8.03
CA CYS A 75 0.18 11.36 -9.44
C CYS A 75 -1.08 10.51 -9.72
N THR A 76 -1.25 9.43 -8.96
CA THR A 76 -2.36 8.50 -9.12
C THR A 76 -3.13 8.38 -7.82
N LYS A 77 -4.42 8.07 -7.95
CA LYS A 77 -5.30 7.78 -6.83
C LYS A 77 -4.83 6.55 -6.06
N GLU A 78 -4.33 5.56 -6.78
CA GLU A 78 -3.84 4.28 -6.27
C GLU A 78 -2.62 4.47 -5.36
N ASP A 79 -1.65 5.30 -5.76
CA ASP A 79 -0.47 5.58 -4.93
C ASP A 79 -0.84 6.33 -3.65
N ALA A 80 -1.76 7.30 -3.75
CA ALA A 80 -2.28 8.00 -2.58
C ALA A 80 -2.99 7.04 -1.61
N LEU A 81 -3.85 6.16 -2.15
CA LEU A 81 -4.59 5.18 -1.36
C LEU A 81 -3.65 4.19 -0.68
N LYS A 82 -2.65 3.67 -1.40
CA LYS A 82 -1.65 2.73 -0.89
C LYS A 82 -0.89 3.28 0.32
N ILE A 83 -0.48 4.55 0.28
CA ILE A 83 0.17 5.19 1.43
C ILE A 83 -0.85 5.44 2.56
N GLY A 84 -2.09 5.81 2.22
CA GLY A 84 -3.17 5.92 3.21
C GLY A 84 -3.44 4.61 3.95
N GLU A 85 -3.43 3.48 3.26
CA GLU A 85 -3.60 2.14 3.83
C GLU A 85 -2.43 1.76 4.74
N LEU A 86 -1.19 2.06 4.34
CA LEU A 86 -0.02 1.90 5.22
C LEU A 86 -0.18 2.69 6.53
N VAL A 87 -0.74 3.90 6.47
CA VAL A 87 -1.02 4.69 7.68
C VAL A 87 -2.11 4.03 8.53
N VAL A 88 -3.17 3.51 7.91
CA VAL A 88 -4.22 2.75 8.61
C VAL A 88 -3.62 1.53 9.32
N ASP A 89 -2.75 0.78 8.65
CA ASP A 89 -2.08 -0.38 9.24
C ASP A 89 -1.22 0.00 10.43
N LYS A 90 -0.46 1.09 10.34
CA LYS A 90 0.31 1.62 11.48
C LYS A 90 -0.57 2.01 12.65
N LEU A 91 -1.68 2.69 12.40
CA LEU A 91 -2.66 3.06 13.44
C LEU A 91 -3.27 1.83 14.11
N ASN A 92 -3.59 0.79 13.35
CA ASN A 92 -4.12 -0.47 13.89
C ASN A 92 -3.09 -1.20 14.77
N ASN A 93 -1.80 -1.09 14.42
CA ASN A 93 -0.71 -1.67 15.18
C ASN A 93 -0.19 -0.77 16.33
N HIS A 94 -0.86 0.37 16.60
CA HIS A 94 -0.42 1.35 17.60
C HIS A 94 1.01 1.90 17.38
N ILE A 95 1.47 1.91 16.13
CA ILE A 95 2.75 2.45 15.69
C ILE A 95 2.56 3.91 15.26
N ASN A 96 3.63 4.71 15.32
CA ASN A 96 3.62 6.08 14.81
C ASN A 96 3.17 6.11 13.33
N PRO A 97 2.11 6.87 12.98
CA PRO A 97 1.57 6.91 11.62
C PRO A 97 2.43 7.71 10.63
N ALA A 98 3.51 8.35 11.06
CA ALA A 98 4.45 9.02 10.15
C ALA A 98 5.05 8.02 9.16
N VAL A 99 5.01 8.34 7.88
CA VAL A 99 5.56 7.50 6.78
C VAL A 99 6.96 7.99 6.44
N SER A 100 7.97 7.13 6.49
CA SER A 100 9.37 7.46 6.19
C SER A 100 9.66 7.44 4.69
N LYS A 101 10.84 7.94 4.28
CA LYS A 101 11.27 7.90 2.88
C LYS A 101 11.51 6.48 2.40
N GLU A 102 11.98 5.61 3.30
CA GLU A 102 12.26 4.21 3.04
C GLU A 102 10.96 3.46 2.73
N GLU A 103 9.91 3.69 3.52
CA GLU A 103 8.60 3.09 3.29
C GLU A 103 7.97 3.54 1.97
N LEU A 104 8.12 4.81 1.60
CA LEU A 104 7.66 5.28 0.27
C LEU A 104 8.36 4.52 -0.87
N LYS A 105 9.66 4.23 -0.73
CA LYS A 105 10.42 3.46 -1.72
C LYS A 105 9.96 2.00 -1.76
N GLU A 106 9.72 1.39 -0.60
CA GLU A 106 9.20 0.01 -0.49
C GLU A 106 7.82 -0.13 -1.13
N GLN A 107 6.99 0.91 -1.02
CA GLN A 107 5.66 0.95 -1.63
C GLN A 107 5.67 1.25 -3.13
N GLN A 108 6.84 1.59 -3.71
CA GLN A 108 7.05 1.80 -5.15
C GLN A 108 6.12 2.87 -5.78
N ILE A 109 5.83 3.95 -5.04
CA ILE A 109 4.96 5.03 -5.55
C ILE A 109 5.65 5.87 -6.64
N ALA A 110 4.87 6.40 -7.57
CA ALA A 110 5.37 7.33 -8.57
C ALA A 110 5.56 8.73 -7.97
N LEU A 111 6.80 9.23 -8.01
CA LEU A 111 7.14 10.59 -7.53
C LEU A 111 7.09 11.66 -8.61
N THR A 112 6.88 11.25 -9.86
CA THR A 112 6.84 12.14 -11.04
C THR A 112 5.66 11.77 -11.90
N CYS A 113 4.82 12.76 -12.22
CA CYS A 113 3.67 12.58 -13.08
C CYS A 113 4.14 12.69 -14.53
N LYS A 114 3.77 11.71 -15.36
CA LYS A 114 4.12 11.67 -16.79
C LYS A 114 2.99 12.24 -17.62
#